data_AF-A0A2T1FB99-F1
#
_entry.id   AF-A0A2T1FB99-F1
#
_cell.length_a   1.000
_cell.length_b   1.000
_cell.length_c   1.000
_cell.angle_alpha   90.00
_cell.angle_beta   90.00
_cell.angle_gamma   90.00
#
_symmetry.space_group_name_H-M   'P 1'
#
loop_
_entity.id
_entity.type
_entity.pdbx_description
1 polymer ?
#
loop_
_entity_poly.entity_id
_entity_poly.type
_entity_poly.pdbx_seq_one_letter_code
_entity_poly.pdbx_strand_id
1 'polypeptide(L)'
;MKLLAAKVTSARQVNTKHGQKAVLNVVTGTGEEIAIWRPAGDIEILGRKSGESVSIAIDAKGKASLVEHCSTVPQPAAQAQPMGFAVEPIPETTRSAEIADYIQRLGKLYGYCCAT
;
A
#
# COMPACT_ATOMS: atom_id res chain seq x y z
N MET A 1 -0.91 -8.36 -20.68
CA MET A 1 -1.07 -7.49 -19.50
C MET A 1 0.08 -6.50 -19.53
N LYS A 2 -0.19 -5.20 -19.57
CA LYS A 2 0.84 -4.14 -19.58
C LYS A 2 0.67 -3.27 -18.33
N LEU A 3 1.74 -3.04 -17.60
CA LEU A 3 1.76 -2.13 -16.45
C LEU A 3 2.20 -0.73 -16.89
N LEU A 4 1.50 0.29 -16.41
CA LEU A 4 1.78 1.69 -16.69
C LEU A 4 1.72 2.50 -15.39
N ALA A 5 2.59 3.49 -15.28
CA ALA A 5 2.47 4.52 -14.26
C ALA A 5 1.47 5.59 -14.72
N ALA A 6 0.59 5.99 -13.83
CA ALA A 6 -0.40 7.03 -14.06
C ALA A 6 -0.54 7.93 -12.83
N LYS A 7 -1.14 9.10 -13.00
CA LYS A 7 -1.47 10.04 -11.93
C LYS A 7 -2.97 10.17 -11.81
N VAL A 8 -3.47 10.21 -10.57
CA VAL A 8 -4.89 10.40 -10.30
C VAL A 8 -5.30 11.83 -10.65
N THR A 9 -6.35 11.98 -11.46
CA THR A 9 -6.95 13.28 -11.74
C THR A 9 -8.13 13.51 -10.82
N SER A 10 -9.05 12.54 -10.73
CA SER A 10 -10.23 12.63 -9.88
C SER A 10 -10.78 11.26 -9.49
N ALA A 11 -11.31 11.16 -8.28
CA ALA A 11 -12.09 10.03 -7.79
C ALA A 11 -13.51 10.50 -7.45
N ARG A 12 -14.54 9.79 -7.93
CA ARG A 12 -15.94 10.15 -7.67
C ARG A 12 -16.86 8.94 -7.66
N GLN A 13 -18.01 9.10 -7.02
CA GLN A 13 -19.12 8.17 -7.15
C GLN A 13 -20.07 8.67 -8.24
N VAL A 14 -20.40 7.79 -9.20
CA VAL A 14 -21.28 8.09 -10.32
C VAL A 14 -22.48 7.18 -10.25
N ASN A 15 -23.68 7.77 -10.28
CA ASN A 15 -24.90 6.99 -10.35
C ASN A 15 -25.15 6.58 -11.80
N THR A 16 -25.28 5.29 -12.06
CA THR A 16 -25.56 4.75 -13.40
C THR A 16 -26.92 4.05 -13.39
N LYS A 17 -27.48 3.77 -14.56
CA LYS A 17 -28.73 2.98 -14.68
C LYS A 17 -28.63 1.56 -14.07
N HIS A 18 -27.41 1.07 -13.83
CA HIS A 18 -27.13 -0.24 -13.23
C HIS A 18 -26.72 -0.13 -11.76
N GLY A 19 -27.03 1.00 -11.11
CA GLY A 19 -26.62 1.31 -9.75
C GLY A 19 -25.40 2.22 -9.67
N GLN A 20 -24.99 2.52 -8.45
CA GLN A 20 -23.85 3.39 -8.20
C GLN A 20 -22.53 2.68 -8.50
N LYS A 21 -21.56 3.41 -9.05
CA LYS A 21 -20.19 2.94 -9.28
C LYS A 21 -19.18 3.98 -8.82
N ALA A 22 -18.01 3.52 -8.39
CA ALA A 22 -16.86 4.38 -8.17
C ALA A 22 -16.06 4.51 -9.48
N VAL A 23 -15.65 5.72 -9.81
CA VAL A 23 -14.85 6.03 -11.00
C VAL A 23 -13.57 6.75 -10.58
N LEU A 24 -12.43 6.19 -10.95
CA LEU A 24 -11.12 6.83 -10.84
C LEU A 24 -10.64 7.22 -12.23
N ASN A 25 -10.43 8.52 -12.46
CA ASN A 25 -9.81 9.00 -13.68
C ASN A 25 -8.32 9.19 -13.41
N VAL A 26 -7.51 8.60 -14.27
CA VAL A 26 -6.06 8.66 -14.19
C VAL A 26 -5.49 9.13 -15.53
N VAL A 27 -4.38 9.85 -15.48
CA VAL A 27 -3.61 10.28 -16.65
C VAL A 27 -2.31 9.50 -16.67
N THR A 28 -2.04 8.78 -17.74
CA THR A 28 -0.77 8.05 -17.94
C THR A 28 0.39 9.01 -18.21
N GLY A 29 1.62 8.55 -18.08
CA GLY A 29 2.81 9.35 -18.43
C GLY A 29 2.85 9.84 -19.88
N THR A 30 2.09 9.21 -20.78
CA THR A 30 1.93 9.62 -22.19
C THR A 30 0.85 10.68 -22.39
N GLY A 31 0.10 11.04 -21.33
CA GLY A 31 -1.00 12.00 -21.39
C GLY A 31 -2.37 11.38 -21.71
N GLU A 32 -2.47 10.05 -21.84
CA GLU A 32 -3.77 9.40 -22.08
C GLU A 32 -4.58 9.32 -20.78
N GLU A 33 -5.84 9.75 -20.85
CA GLU A 33 -6.82 9.68 -19.77
C GLU A 33 -7.55 8.34 -19.79
N ILE A 34 -7.54 7.63 -18.66
CA ILE A 34 -8.16 6.32 -18.49
C ILE A 34 -9.10 6.38 -17.28
N ALA A 35 -10.32 5.89 -17.47
CA ALA A 35 -11.33 5.79 -16.40
C ALA A 35 -11.43 4.34 -15.91
N ILE A 36 -11.16 4.13 -14.62
CA ILE A 36 -11.28 2.83 -13.95
C ILE A 36 -12.61 2.78 -13.22
N TRP A 37 -13.42 1.77 -13.54
CA TRP A 37 -14.75 1.57 -12.97
C TRP A 37 -14.72 0.46 -11.93
N ARG A 38 -15.12 0.77 -10.70
CA ARG A 38 -15.21 -0.17 -9.58
C ARG A 38 -16.62 -0.15 -8.96
N PRO A 39 -16.97 -1.16 -8.15
CA PRO A 39 -18.20 -1.13 -7.37
C PRO A 39 -18.32 0.16 -6.52
N ALA A 40 -19.56 0.51 -6.17
CA ALA A 40 -19.82 1.62 -5.25
C ALA A 40 -19.11 1.39 -3.90
N GLY A 41 -18.66 2.48 -3.28
CA GLY A 41 -18.05 2.43 -1.94
C GLY A 41 -16.64 1.83 -1.90
N ASP A 42 -15.99 1.61 -3.05
CA ASP A 42 -14.61 1.13 -3.10
C ASP A 42 -13.66 2.20 -2.52
N ILE A 43 -13.17 1.95 -1.30
CA ILE A 43 -12.32 2.85 -0.52
C ILE A 43 -10.99 3.08 -1.22
N GLU A 44 -10.49 2.10 -1.97
CA GLU A 44 -9.22 2.22 -2.70
C GLU A 44 -9.29 3.22 -3.85
N ILE A 45 -10.49 3.50 -4.39
CA ILE A 45 -10.71 4.57 -5.37
C ILE A 45 -11.08 5.87 -4.66
N LEU A 46 -12.08 5.84 -3.77
CA LEU A 46 -12.64 7.05 -3.17
C LEU A 46 -11.68 7.73 -2.19
N GLY A 47 -10.73 6.99 -1.60
CA GLY A 47 -9.72 7.53 -0.70
C GLY A 47 -8.52 8.17 -1.40
N ARG A 48 -8.41 8.08 -2.73
CA ARG A 48 -7.25 8.57 -3.48
C ARG A 48 -7.33 10.07 -3.69
N LYS A 49 -6.18 10.72 -3.55
CA LYS A 49 -6.07 12.17 -3.75
C LYS A 49 -5.67 12.48 -5.19
N SER A 50 -6.15 13.60 -5.71
CA SER A 50 -5.67 14.12 -6.99
C SER A 50 -4.15 14.35 -6.94
N GLY A 51 -3.45 13.98 -8.00
CA GLY A 51 -1.98 14.03 -8.10
C GLY A 51 -1.25 12.80 -7.56
N GLU A 52 -1.93 11.86 -6.92
CA GLU A 52 -1.32 10.62 -6.43
C GLU A 52 -0.83 9.75 -7.58
N SER A 53 0.39 9.20 -7.46
CA SER A 53 0.96 8.30 -8.47
C SER A 53 0.44 6.88 -8.23
N VAL A 54 -0.16 6.29 -9.26
CA VAL A 54 -0.78 4.97 -9.22
C VAL A 54 -0.28 4.09 -10.36
N SER A 55 -0.24 2.79 -10.11
CA SER A 55 0.10 1.79 -11.10
C SER A 55 -1.18 1.22 -11.69
N ILE A 56 -1.30 1.19 -13.01
CA ILE A 56 -2.45 0.60 -13.71
C ILE A 56 -2.00 -0.56 -14.58
N ALA A 57 -2.80 -1.63 -14.57
CA ALA A 57 -2.65 -2.75 -15.49
C ALA A 57 -3.71 -2.64 -16.58
N ILE A 58 -3.26 -2.69 -17.84
CA ILE A 58 -4.14 -2.84 -19.00
C ILE A 58 -4.11 -4.31 -19.43
N ASP A 59 -5.28 -4.94 -19.46
CA ASP A 59 -5.43 -6.31 -19.94
C ASP A 59 -5.33 -6.41 -21.48
N ALA A 60 -5.32 -7.62 -22.03
CA ALA A 60 -5.28 -7.82 -23.48
C ALA A 60 -6.56 -7.31 -24.20
N LYS A 61 -7.63 -7.02 -23.45
CA LYS A 61 -8.91 -6.49 -23.94
C LYS A 61 -9.00 -4.97 -23.78
N GLY A 62 -7.94 -4.30 -23.34
CA GLY A 62 -7.89 -2.85 -23.12
C GLY A 62 -8.56 -2.38 -21.81
N LYS A 63 -8.98 -3.28 -20.92
CA LYS A 63 -9.56 -2.90 -19.63
C LYS A 63 -8.46 -2.55 -18.65
N ALA A 64 -8.56 -1.34 -18.10
CA ALA A 64 -7.66 -0.87 -17.05
C ALA A 64 -8.14 -1.31 -15.67
N SER A 65 -7.23 -1.83 -14.87
CA SER A 65 -7.41 -2.14 -13.46
C SER A 65 -6.38 -1.39 -12.63
N LEU A 66 -6.80 -0.92 -11.47
CA LEU A 66 -5.87 -0.37 -10.48
C LEU A 66 -5.03 -1.51 -9.93
N VAL A 67 -3.72 -1.37 -9.95
CA VAL A 67 -2.78 -2.30 -9.31
C VAL A 67 -2.29 -1.62 -8.05
N GLU A 68 -2.53 -2.24 -6.90
CA GLU A 68 -2.06 -1.72 -5.63
C GLU A 68 -0.52 -1.62 -5.60
N HIS A 69 -0.04 -0.69 -4.77
CA HIS A 69 1.35 -0.28 -4.54
C HIS A 69 1.91 0.77 -5.51
N CYS A 70 1.71 2.02 -5.12
CA CYS A 70 2.69 3.10 -5.13
C CYS A 70 2.21 4.21 -4.17
N SER A 71 1.89 3.88 -2.91
CA SER A 71 1.69 4.93 -1.92
C SER A 71 3.06 5.53 -1.61
N THR A 72 3.30 6.77 -2.03
CA THR A 72 4.52 7.53 -1.70
C THR A 72 4.52 8.03 -0.26
N VAL A 73 3.42 7.85 0.47
CA VAL A 73 3.40 8.06 1.92
C VAL A 73 3.99 6.81 2.53
N PRO A 74 5.09 6.89 3.31
CA PRO A 74 5.50 5.76 4.13
C PRO A 74 4.30 5.40 4.99
N GLN A 75 3.69 4.24 4.74
CA GLN A 75 2.70 3.72 5.65
C GLN A 75 3.40 3.66 7.02
N PRO A 76 2.91 4.35 8.07
CA PRO A 76 3.29 3.93 9.41
C PRO A 76 2.92 2.45 9.45
N ALA A 77 3.92 1.60 9.75
CA ALA A 77 3.77 0.15 9.76
C ALA A 77 2.39 -0.18 10.31
N ALA A 78 1.52 -0.70 9.45
CA ALA A 78 0.15 -0.98 9.82
C ALA A 78 0.22 -1.79 11.10
N GLN A 79 -0.39 -1.24 12.16
CA GLN A 79 -0.72 -1.96 13.37
C GLN A 79 -1.26 -3.32 12.91
N ALA A 80 -0.51 -4.37 13.22
CA ALA A 80 -0.90 -5.73 12.94
C ALA A 80 -2.32 -5.89 13.46
N GLN A 81 -3.28 -6.09 12.55
CA GLN A 81 -4.62 -6.48 12.91
C GLN A 81 -4.48 -7.71 13.82
N PRO A 82 -4.94 -7.66 15.08
CA PRO A 82 -4.76 -8.79 15.96
C PRO A 82 -5.70 -9.89 15.46
N MET A 83 -5.13 -10.83 14.70
CA MET A 83 -5.68 -12.17 14.60
C MET A 83 -5.65 -12.76 16.01
N GLY A 84 -6.75 -12.57 16.75
CA GLY A 84 -7.22 -13.48 17.79
C GLY A 84 -6.24 -13.94 18.88
N PHE A 85 -5.21 -13.17 19.22
CA PHE A 85 -4.43 -13.41 20.44
C PHE A 85 -4.61 -12.21 21.37
N ALA A 86 -5.33 -12.43 22.46
CA ALA A 86 -5.42 -11.48 23.56
C ALA A 86 -4.01 -11.32 24.16
N VAL A 87 -3.33 -10.25 23.78
CA VAL A 87 -2.09 -9.82 24.41
C VAL A 87 -2.50 -8.88 25.55
N GLU A 88 -2.43 -9.36 26.78
CA GLU A 88 -2.39 -8.48 27.95
C GLU A 88 -1.22 -7.49 27.79
N PRO A 89 -1.37 -6.23 28.19
CA PRO A 89 -0.34 -5.22 28.00
C PRO A 89 0.89 -5.55 28.87
N ILE A 90 1.90 -6.15 28.26
CA ILE A 90 3.21 -6.35 28.87
C ILE A 90 3.91 -4.98 28.88
N PRO A 91 4.38 -4.48 30.05
CA PRO A 91 5.03 -3.18 30.14
C PRO A 91 6.24 -3.10 29.20
N GLU A 92 6.34 -2.01 28.44
CA GLU A 92 7.28 -1.77 27.32
C GLU A 92 8.77 -1.72 27.70
N THR A 93 9.15 -2.15 28.90
CA THR A 93 10.51 -2.05 29.43
C THR A 93 11.37 -3.30 29.20
N THR A 94 10.77 -4.47 28.92
CA THR A 94 11.52 -5.73 28.79
C THR A 94 12.08 -5.96 27.37
N ARG A 95 11.28 -5.72 26.34
CA ARG A 95 11.64 -6.07 24.95
C ARG A 95 12.85 -5.29 24.43
N SER A 96 12.92 -4.01 24.75
CA SER A 96 14.04 -3.15 24.34
C SER A 96 15.36 -3.56 25.03
N ALA A 97 15.28 -4.00 26.29
CA ALA A 97 16.44 -4.50 27.03
C ALA A 97 16.94 -5.85 26.47
N GLU A 98 16.03 -6.76 26.09
CA GLU A 98 16.37 -8.04 25.46
C GLU A 98 17.05 -7.85 24.10
N ILE A 99 16.55 -6.92 23.28
CA ILE A 99 17.16 -6.60 21.97
C ILE A 99 18.57 -6.04 22.17
N ALA A 100 18.78 -5.17 23.16
CA ALA A 100 20.09 -4.61 23.45
C ALA A 100 21.10 -5.70 23.90
N ASP A 101 20.70 -6.63 24.77
CA ASP A 101 21.55 -7.75 25.20
C ASP A 101 21.89 -8.69 24.02
N TYR A 102 20.91 -8.97 23.15
CA TYR A 102 21.11 -9.79 21.95
C TYR A 102 22.16 -9.18 20.99
N ILE A 103 22.07 -7.88 20.73
CA ILE A 103 23.04 -7.17 19.87
C ILE A 103 24.44 -7.21 20.47
N GLN A 104 24.58 -7.03 21.79
CA GLN A 104 25.88 -7.10 22.47
C GLN A 104 26.51 -8.50 22.39
N ARG A 105 25.72 -9.57 22.53
CA ARG A 105 26.21 -10.95 22.40
C ARG A 105 26.66 -11.27 20.98
N LEU A 106 25.90 -10.84 19.98
CA LEU A 106 26.30 -11.01 18.58
C LEU A 106 27.59 -10.26 18.26
N GLY A 107 27.74 -9.02 18.74
CA GLY A 107 28.98 -8.25 18.54
C GLY A 107 30.21 -8.97 19.09
N LYS A 108 30.10 -9.57 20.29
CA LYS A 108 31.17 -10.39 20.86
C LYS A 108 31.47 -11.62 20.00
N LEU A 109 30.43 -12.35 19.56
CA LEU A 109 30.58 -13.54 18.72
C LEU A 109 31.29 -13.22 17.41
N TYR A 110 30.84 -12.20 16.69
CA TYR A 110 31.49 -11.77 15.44
C TYR A 110 32.90 -11.23 15.68
N GLY A 111 33.15 -10.56 16.81
CA GLY A 111 34.49 -10.14 17.21
C GLY A 111 35.45 -11.33 17.36
N TYR A 112 35.00 -12.45 17.94
CA TYR A 112 35.80 -13.68 18.01
C TYR A 112 35.99 -14.34 16.64
N CYS A 113 34.98 -14.33 15.77
CA CYS A 113 35.06 -14.93 14.44
C CYS A 113 35.88 -14.12 13.42
N CYS A 114 36.01 -12.81 13.62
CA CYS A 114 36.76 -11.91 12.72
C CYS A 114 38.15 -11.51 13.26
N ALA A 115 38.56 -12.02 14.43
CA ALA A 115 39.88 -11.76 15.03
C ALA A 115 40.93 -12.85 14.75
N THR A 116 40.64 -13.79 13.85
CA THR A 116 41.57 -14.77 13.26
C THR A 116 41.83 -14.40 11.82
#